data_AF-A0AAV7S6X1-F1
#
_entry.id   AF-A0AAV7S6X1-F1
#
_cell.length_a   1.000
_cell.length_b   1.000
_cell.length_c   1.000
_cell.angle_alpha   90.00
_cell.angle_beta   90.00
_cell.angle_gamma   90.00
#
_symmetry.space_group_name_H-M   'P 1'
#
loop_
_entity.id
_entity.type
_entity.pdbx_description
1 polymer ?
#
loop_
_entity_poly.entity_id
_entity_poly.type
_entity_poly.pdbx_seq_one_letter_code
_entity_poly.pdbx_strand_id
1 'polypeptide(L)'
;MQLIYGTIRELHTETRAESRRAQMATKQLQGTVRKVTKSCMEIEEKLNTMENRTSIVEAEVEVLKEQAETHAGQLTDIMWKLEDYENRQRRNNLRFLGIEEGVEGNDIKTYMIKLLRNVFSELTKWDWEVEIQRVHRFPLAR
;
A
#
# COMPACT_ATOMS: atom_id res chain seq x y z
N MET A 1 -62.48 69.03 17.09
CA MET A 1 -62.41 68.75 15.64
C MET A 1 -60.97 68.87 15.13
N GLN A 2 -60.32 70.04 15.13
CA GLN A 2 -58.96 70.19 14.56
C GLN A 2 -57.87 69.32 15.21
N LEU A 3 -57.90 69.13 16.54
CA LEU A 3 -56.91 68.28 17.25
C LEU A 3 -56.97 66.81 16.80
N ILE A 4 -58.19 66.26 16.64
CA ILE A 4 -58.43 64.87 16.25
C ILE A 4 -57.94 64.63 14.81
N TYR A 5 -58.18 65.57 13.89
CA TYR A 5 -57.67 65.48 12.53
C TYR A 5 -56.14 65.53 12.46
N GLY A 6 -55.50 66.31 13.34
CA GLY A 6 -54.04 66.33 13.48
C GLY A 6 -53.47 64.98 13.89
N THR A 7 -53.98 64.40 14.97
CA THR A 7 -53.54 63.09 15.48
C THR A 7 -53.76 61.96 14.47
N ILE A 8 -54.90 61.95 13.76
CA ILE A 8 -55.16 60.96 12.70
C ILE A 8 -54.15 61.08 11.56
N ARG A 9 -53.78 62.32 11.18
CA ARG A 9 -52.80 62.56 10.11
C ARG A 9 -51.40 62.10 10.52
N GLU A 10 -50.99 62.36 11.75
CA GLU A 10 -49.71 61.90 12.30
C GLU A 10 -49.65 60.37 12.34
N LEU A 11 -50.65 59.70 12.93
CA LEU A 11 -50.73 58.24 12.98
C LEU A 11 -50.72 57.60 11.58
N HIS A 12 -51.39 58.22 10.61
CA HIS A 12 -51.36 57.76 9.22
C HIS A 12 -49.96 57.89 8.60
N THR A 13 -49.24 58.98 8.87
CA THR A 13 -47.86 59.14 8.37
C THR A 13 -46.88 58.17 9.02
N GLU A 14 -47.02 57.89 10.32
CA GLU A 14 -46.20 56.91 11.05
C GLU A 14 -46.45 55.50 10.54
N THR A 15 -47.72 55.08 10.43
CA THR A 15 -48.11 53.77 9.89
C THR A 15 -47.57 53.58 8.46
N ARG A 16 -47.59 54.63 7.64
CA ARG A 16 -47.04 54.60 6.27
C ARG A 16 -45.51 54.50 6.28
N ALA A 17 -44.82 55.15 7.22
CA ALA A 17 -43.39 55.06 7.36
C ALA A 17 -42.95 53.65 7.82
N GLU A 18 -43.65 53.07 8.79
CA GLU A 18 -43.43 51.69 9.26
C GLU A 18 -43.68 50.67 8.15
N SER A 19 -44.78 50.82 7.40
CA SER A 19 -45.09 49.97 6.24
C SER A 19 -43.97 50.02 5.18
N ARG A 20 -43.39 51.20 4.91
CA ARG A 20 -42.23 51.34 4.00
C ARG A 20 -40.98 50.64 4.55
N ARG A 21 -40.70 50.77 5.86
CA ARG A 21 -39.56 50.08 6.50
C ARG A 21 -39.71 48.57 6.40
N ALA A 22 -40.91 48.04 6.69
CA ALA A 22 -41.21 46.62 6.54
C ALA A 22 -41.06 46.15 5.08
N GLN A 23 -41.49 46.97 4.10
CA GLN A 23 -41.31 46.65 2.69
C GLN A 23 -39.85 46.65 2.24
N MET A 24 -39.00 47.49 2.83
CA MET A 24 -37.56 47.48 2.57
C MET A 24 -36.88 46.26 3.19
N ALA A 25 -37.20 45.94 4.46
CA ALA A 25 -36.67 44.77 5.15
C ALA A 25 -37.06 43.46 4.44
N THR A 26 -38.31 43.33 3.99
CA THR A 26 -38.76 42.16 3.22
C THR A 26 -38.03 42.03 1.88
N LYS A 27 -37.77 43.13 1.16
CA LYS A 27 -36.94 43.10 -0.06
C LYS A 27 -35.50 42.66 0.21
N GLN A 28 -34.90 43.14 1.30
CA GLN A 28 -33.56 42.72 1.70
C GLN A 28 -33.52 41.24 2.04
N LEU A 29 -34.47 40.75 2.83
CA LEU A 29 -34.62 39.33 3.15
C LEU A 29 -34.80 38.47 1.90
N GLN A 30 -35.65 38.89 0.95
CA GLN A 30 -35.81 38.21 -0.33
C GLN A 30 -34.48 38.12 -1.11
N GLY A 31 -33.68 39.19 -1.09
CA GLY A 31 -32.35 39.20 -1.68
C GLY A 31 -31.40 38.20 -1.02
N THR A 32 -31.37 38.17 0.32
CA THR A 32 -30.55 37.23 1.08
C THR A 32 -30.99 35.78 0.86
N VAL A 33 -32.29 35.50 0.88
CA VAL A 33 -32.85 34.17 0.61
C VAL A 33 -32.42 33.69 -0.77
N ARG A 34 -32.54 34.52 -1.82
CA ARG A 34 -32.08 34.16 -3.17
C ARG A 34 -30.59 33.83 -3.23
N LYS A 35 -29.75 34.59 -2.52
CA LYS A 35 -28.30 34.31 -2.45
C LYS A 35 -28.04 32.97 -1.78
N VAL A 36 -28.67 32.72 -0.64
CA VAL A 36 -28.54 31.46 0.11
C VAL A 36 -29.01 30.28 -0.75
N THR A 37 -30.18 30.39 -1.40
CA THR A 37 -30.68 29.35 -2.31
C THR A 37 -29.69 29.04 -3.42
N LYS A 38 -29.10 30.06 -4.05
CA LYS A 38 -28.09 29.86 -5.08
C LYS A 38 -26.85 29.14 -4.54
N SER A 39 -26.34 29.57 -3.38
CA SER A 39 -25.19 28.91 -2.76
C SER A 39 -25.49 27.47 -2.35
N CYS A 40 -26.71 27.16 -1.88
CA CYS A 40 -27.11 25.79 -1.59
C CYS A 40 -27.12 24.91 -2.84
N MET A 41 -27.64 25.40 -3.97
CA MET A 41 -27.61 24.68 -5.24
C MET A 41 -26.17 24.41 -5.73
N GLU A 42 -25.29 25.39 -5.62
CA GLU A 42 -23.87 25.23 -5.98
C GLU A 42 -23.14 24.22 -5.07
N ILE A 43 -23.50 24.16 -3.78
CA ILE A 43 -22.95 23.19 -2.84
C ILE A 43 -23.48 21.79 -3.13
N GLU A 44 -24.78 21.65 -3.44
CA GLU A 44 -25.41 20.37 -3.79
C GLU A 44 -24.77 19.75 -5.04
N GLU A 45 -24.53 20.56 -6.08
CA GLU A 45 -23.83 20.10 -7.28
C GLU A 45 -22.41 19.62 -6.95
N LYS A 46 -21.64 20.39 -6.16
CA LYS A 46 -20.30 20.00 -5.74
C LYS A 46 -20.31 18.73 -4.91
N LEU A 47 -21.26 18.60 -3.98
CA LEU A 47 -21.42 17.41 -3.13
C LEU A 47 -21.63 16.17 -4.00
N ASN A 48 -22.55 16.21 -4.95
CA ASN A 48 -22.83 15.11 -5.86
C ASN A 48 -21.58 14.73 -6.70
N THR A 49 -20.82 15.73 -7.17
CA THR A 49 -19.54 15.42 -7.87
C THR A 49 -18.51 14.76 -6.96
N MET A 50 -18.44 15.17 -5.70
CA MET A 50 -17.52 14.58 -4.72
C MET A 50 -17.94 13.15 -4.33
N GLU A 51 -19.23 12.91 -4.15
CA GLU A 51 -19.78 11.58 -3.87
C GLU A 51 -19.45 10.60 -5.00
N ASN A 52 -19.71 11.00 -6.26
CA ASN A 52 -19.37 10.17 -7.42
C ASN A 52 -17.88 9.87 -7.51
N ARG A 53 -17.02 10.88 -7.31
CA ARG A 53 -15.56 10.69 -7.30
C ARG A 53 -15.11 9.77 -6.18
N THR A 54 -15.72 9.88 -5.00
CA THR A 54 -15.40 9.02 -3.85
C THR A 54 -15.78 7.58 -4.14
N SER A 55 -16.97 7.34 -4.71
CA SER A 55 -17.41 6.01 -5.10
C SER A 55 -16.49 5.34 -6.12
N ILE A 56 -15.99 6.10 -7.12
CA ILE A 56 -15.02 5.59 -8.09
C ILE A 56 -13.70 5.22 -7.41
N VAL A 57 -13.18 6.10 -6.56
CA VAL A 57 -11.91 5.86 -5.84
C VAL A 57 -12.03 4.66 -4.90
N GLU A 58 -13.15 4.49 -4.20
CA GLU A 58 -13.40 3.34 -3.34
C GLU A 58 -13.39 2.03 -4.14
N ALA A 59 -14.01 2.01 -5.32
CA ALA A 59 -14.00 0.85 -6.21
C ALA A 59 -12.59 0.52 -6.72
N GLU A 60 -11.81 1.53 -7.13
CA GLU A 60 -10.42 1.35 -7.58
C GLU A 60 -9.52 0.84 -6.45
N VAL A 61 -9.67 1.37 -5.25
CA VAL A 61 -8.91 0.92 -4.06
C VAL A 61 -9.18 -0.54 -3.77
N GLU A 62 -10.42 -1.00 -3.91
CA GLU A 62 -10.76 -2.40 -3.65
C GLU A 62 -10.11 -3.35 -4.68
N VAL A 63 -10.14 -2.98 -5.96
CA VAL A 63 -9.44 -3.74 -7.02
C VAL A 63 -7.93 -3.79 -6.76
N LEU A 64 -7.33 -2.68 -6.34
CA LEU A 64 -5.89 -2.63 -6.05
C LEU A 64 -5.51 -3.52 -4.86
N LYS A 65 -6.35 -3.62 -3.83
CA LYS A 65 -6.13 -4.53 -2.70
C LYS A 65 -6.17 -5.99 -3.15
N GLU A 66 -7.18 -6.37 -3.93
CA GLU A 66 -7.30 -7.75 -4.44
C GLU A 66 -6.08 -8.15 -5.29
N GLN A 67 -5.60 -7.24 -6.15
CA GLN A 67 -4.38 -7.44 -6.93
C GLN A 67 -3.14 -7.57 -6.05
N ALA A 68 -3.01 -6.72 -5.03
CA ALA A 68 -1.88 -6.79 -4.10
C ALA A 68 -1.84 -8.10 -3.32
N GLU A 69 -2.98 -8.59 -2.84
CA GLU A 69 -3.10 -9.89 -2.17
C GLU A 69 -2.75 -11.05 -3.11
N THR A 70 -3.24 -11.01 -4.35
CA THR A 70 -2.92 -12.00 -5.39
C THR A 70 -1.41 -12.04 -5.66
N HIS A 71 -0.79 -10.87 -5.85
CA HIS A 71 0.64 -10.78 -6.10
C HIS A 71 1.48 -11.23 -4.89
N ALA A 72 1.06 -10.90 -3.67
CA ALA A 72 1.72 -11.39 -2.46
C ALA A 72 1.68 -12.93 -2.38
N GLY A 73 0.55 -13.55 -2.70
CA GLY A 73 0.43 -15.01 -2.79
C GLY A 73 1.37 -15.61 -3.83
N GLN A 74 1.38 -15.04 -5.04
CA GLN A 74 2.27 -15.49 -6.13
C GLN A 74 3.75 -15.37 -5.77
N LEU A 75 4.15 -14.27 -5.13
CA LEU A 75 5.53 -14.08 -4.67
C LEU A 75 5.92 -15.14 -3.65
N THR A 76 5.02 -15.43 -2.70
CA THR A 76 5.25 -16.45 -1.68
C THR A 76 5.46 -17.82 -2.33
N ASP A 77 4.60 -18.21 -3.28
CA ASP A 77 4.73 -19.48 -4.02
C ASP A 77 6.04 -19.57 -4.81
N ILE A 78 6.46 -18.46 -5.45
CA ILE A 78 7.71 -18.41 -6.19
C ILE A 78 8.90 -18.56 -5.23
N MET A 79 8.86 -17.91 -4.06
CA MET A 79 9.90 -18.05 -3.05
C MET A 79 10.04 -19.50 -2.55
N TRP A 80 8.92 -20.18 -2.26
CA TRP A 80 8.94 -21.59 -1.89
C TRP A 80 9.52 -22.48 -2.98
N LYS A 81 9.14 -22.25 -4.25
CA LYS A 81 9.71 -22.99 -5.38
C LYS A 81 11.21 -22.73 -5.50
N LEU A 82 11.65 -21.48 -5.38
CA LEU A 82 13.06 -21.12 -5.47
C LEU A 82 13.87 -21.79 -4.36
N GLU A 83 13.37 -21.80 -3.13
CA GLU A 83 14.01 -22.49 -2.01
C GLU A 83 14.13 -24.00 -2.26
N ASP A 84 13.06 -24.66 -2.73
CA ASP A 84 13.12 -26.09 -3.09
C ASP A 84 14.12 -26.34 -4.22
N TYR A 85 14.16 -25.49 -5.25
CA TYR A 85 15.15 -25.59 -6.31
C TYR A 85 16.58 -25.43 -5.79
N GLU A 86 16.85 -24.43 -4.96
CA GLU A 86 18.17 -24.22 -4.36
C GLU A 86 18.59 -25.40 -3.49
N ASN A 87 17.69 -25.92 -2.68
CA ASN A 87 17.95 -27.08 -1.82
C ASN A 87 18.24 -28.33 -2.65
N ARG A 88 17.49 -28.58 -3.73
CA ARG A 88 17.74 -29.71 -4.64
C ARG A 88 19.07 -29.57 -5.39
N GLN A 89 19.39 -28.36 -5.84
CA GLN A 89 20.66 -28.07 -6.50
C GLN A 89 21.86 -28.26 -5.55
N ARG A 90 21.69 -27.93 -4.27
CA ARG A 90 22.74 -28.06 -3.25
C ARG A 90 22.71 -29.39 -2.50
N ARG A 91 21.75 -30.28 -2.77
CA ARG A 91 21.54 -31.53 -2.01
C ARG A 91 22.77 -32.44 -1.95
N ASN A 92 23.56 -32.46 -3.02
CA ASN A 92 24.76 -33.30 -3.12
C ASN A 92 26.04 -32.55 -2.72
N ASN A 93 25.92 -31.28 -2.28
CA ASN A 93 27.06 -30.48 -1.89
C ASN A 93 27.32 -30.68 -0.39
N LEU A 94 28.52 -31.12 -0.06
CA LEU A 94 29.00 -31.22 1.33
C LEU A 94 29.92 -30.03 1.64
N ARG A 95 29.79 -29.47 2.85
CA ARG A 95 30.65 -28.39 3.34
C ARG A 95 31.53 -28.91 4.47
N PHE A 96 32.84 -28.88 4.27
CA PHE A 96 33.83 -29.27 5.27
C PHE A 96 34.38 -28.01 5.95
N LEU A 97 34.39 -28.01 7.28
CA LEU A 97 34.85 -26.90 8.12
C LEU A 97 36.08 -27.32 8.93
N GLY A 98 36.97 -26.38 9.24
CA GLY A 98 38.15 -26.64 10.08
C GLY A 98 39.35 -27.27 9.35
N ILE A 99 39.34 -27.31 8.02
CA ILE A 99 40.50 -27.74 7.23
C ILE A 99 41.43 -26.53 7.05
N GLU A 100 42.64 -26.60 7.61
CA GLU A 100 43.66 -25.54 7.48
C GLU A 100 43.99 -25.25 6.01
N GLU A 101 44.38 -24.02 5.70
CA GLU A 101 44.75 -23.65 4.33
C GLU A 101 46.11 -24.25 3.94
N GLY A 102 46.24 -24.72 2.69
CA GLY A 102 47.49 -25.25 2.14
C GLY A 102 47.76 -26.73 2.39
N VAL A 103 47.06 -27.39 3.34
CA VAL A 103 47.22 -28.84 3.60
C VAL A 103 46.79 -29.73 2.43
N GLU A 104 45.96 -29.19 1.54
CA GLU A 104 45.40 -29.88 0.38
C GLU A 104 46.42 -30.03 -0.76
N GLY A 105 47.49 -29.23 -0.74
CA GLY A 105 48.45 -29.15 -1.84
C GLY A 105 47.84 -28.60 -3.14
N ASN A 106 48.34 -29.07 -4.28
CA ASN A 106 47.94 -28.56 -5.60
C ASN A 106 46.67 -29.24 -6.16
N ASP A 107 46.21 -30.33 -5.55
CA ASP A 107 45.03 -31.08 -5.97
C ASP A 107 44.10 -31.39 -4.79
N ILE A 108 43.16 -30.47 -4.59
CA ILE A 108 42.13 -30.53 -3.55
C ILE A 108 41.26 -31.78 -3.72
N LYS A 109 41.00 -32.24 -4.95
CA LYS A 109 40.11 -33.37 -5.20
C LYS A 109 40.72 -34.66 -4.70
N THR A 110 41.98 -34.91 -5.03
CA THR A 110 42.71 -36.10 -4.55
C THR A 110 42.85 -36.08 -3.03
N TYR A 111 43.13 -34.91 -2.44
CA TYR A 111 43.19 -34.76 -0.98
C TYR A 111 41.84 -35.09 -0.31
N MET A 112 40.72 -34.59 -0.85
CA MET A 112 39.39 -34.90 -0.31
C MET A 112 38.99 -36.36 -0.40
N ILE A 113 39.32 -37.04 -1.50
CA ILE A 113 39.06 -38.49 -1.61
C ILE A 113 39.82 -39.27 -0.53
N LYS A 114 41.09 -38.91 -0.29
CA LYS A 114 41.89 -39.52 0.77
C LYS A 114 41.32 -39.22 2.16
N LEU A 115 40.93 -37.97 2.43
CA LEU A 115 40.32 -37.59 3.70
C LEU A 115 39.04 -38.38 3.96
N LEU A 116 38.15 -38.48 2.97
CA LEU A 116 36.90 -39.23 3.11
C LEU A 116 37.13 -40.71 3.37
N ARG A 117 38.08 -41.35 2.66
CA ARG A 117 38.45 -42.76 2.90
C ARG A 117 39.04 -42.98 4.30
N ASN A 118 39.80 -42.01 4.80
CA ASN A 118 40.39 -42.08 6.14
C ASN A 118 39.34 -41.89 7.24
N VAL A 119 38.40 -40.96 7.07
CA VAL A 119 37.33 -40.67 8.05
C VAL A 119 36.28 -41.78 8.06
N PHE A 120 35.88 -42.25 6.88
CA PHE A 120 34.91 -43.32 6.73
C PHE A 120 35.62 -44.60 6.25
N SER A 121 36.18 -45.34 7.19
CA SER A 121 36.82 -46.65 6.95
C SER A 121 35.89 -47.71 6.33
N GLU A 122 34.59 -47.42 6.30
CA GLU A 122 33.61 -48.25 5.61
C GLU A 122 33.58 -47.96 4.11
N LEU A 123 33.90 -46.75 3.64
CA LEU A 123 33.93 -46.44 2.21
C LEU A 123 34.95 -47.31 1.46
N THR A 124 36.02 -47.75 2.13
CA THR A 124 36.99 -48.69 1.54
C THR A 124 36.47 -50.12 1.40
N LYS A 125 35.29 -50.43 1.97
CA LYS A 125 34.64 -51.75 1.89
C LYS A 125 33.59 -51.83 0.78
N TRP A 126 33.23 -50.71 0.17
CA TRP A 126 32.18 -50.68 -0.85
C TRP A 126 32.84 -50.75 -2.24
N ASP A 127 32.21 -51.45 -3.18
CA ASP A 127 32.76 -51.66 -4.52
C ASP A 127 32.69 -50.43 -5.44
N TRP A 128 32.16 -49.29 -4.97
CA TRP A 128 32.06 -48.06 -5.76
C TRP A 128 33.13 -47.04 -5.35
N GLU A 129 33.67 -46.33 -6.35
CA GLU A 129 34.65 -45.27 -6.12
C GLU A 129 33.97 -43.93 -5.82
N VAL A 130 34.50 -43.19 -4.85
CA VAL A 130 34.00 -41.85 -4.50
C VAL A 130 34.23 -40.88 -5.66
N GLU A 131 33.15 -40.50 -6.33
CA GLU A 131 33.17 -39.51 -7.40
C GLU A 131 32.86 -38.11 -6.89
N ILE A 132 33.74 -37.16 -7.18
CA ILE A 132 33.55 -35.75 -6.86
C ILE A 132 33.44 -34.97 -8.17
N GLN A 133 32.27 -34.37 -8.44
CA GLN A 133 32.04 -33.56 -9.63
C GLN A 133 32.84 -32.25 -9.59
N ARG A 134 32.80 -31.55 -8.45
CA ARG A 134 33.53 -30.29 -8.24
C ARG A 134 33.94 -30.16 -6.78
N VAL A 135 35.14 -29.66 -6.56
CA VAL A 135 35.64 -29.26 -5.24
C VAL A 135 36.30 -27.91 -5.35
N HIS A 136 36.10 -27.08 -4.33
CA HIS A 136 36.72 -25.76 -4.23
C HIS A 136 36.63 -25.28 -2.80
N ARG A 137 37.55 -24.39 -2.42
CA ARG A 137 37.39 -23.57 -1.23
C ARG A 137 36.22 -22.61 -1.45
N PHE A 138 35.44 -22.40 -0.40
CA PHE A 138 34.42 -21.34 -0.42
C PHE A 138 35.16 -20.00 -0.50
N PRO A 139 34.92 -19.16 -1.51
CA PRO A 139 35.59 -17.88 -1.62
C PRO A 139 35.22 -17.03 -0.39
N LEU A 140 36.21 -16.49 0.32
CA LEU A 140 35.96 -15.42 1.27
C LEU A 140 35.31 -14.28 0.49
N ALA A 141 34.11 -13.89 0.88
CA ALA A 141 33.48 -12.69 0.34
C ALA A 141 34.45 -11.52 0.50
N ARG A 142 34.79 -10.86 -0.61
CA ARG A 142 35.46 -9.56 -0.60
C ARG A 142 34.44 -8.46 -0.36
#